data_AF-A0A1G4K088-F1
#
_entry.id   AF-A0A1G4K088-F1
#
_cell.length_a   1.000
_cell.length_b   1.000
_cell.length_c   1.000
_cell.angle_alpha   90.00
_cell.angle_beta   90.00
_cell.angle_gamma   90.00
#
_symmetry.space_group_name_H-M   'P 1'
#
loop_
_entity.id
_entity.type
_entity.pdbx_description
1 polymer ?
#
loop_
_entity_poly.entity_id
_entity_poly.type
_entity_poly.pdbx_seq_one_letter_code
_entity_poly.pdbx_strand_id
1 'polypeptide(L)'
;MSDATSIRRPVEIPEFKEVISDLSDQQLTKIRAELENSVRHLDRSNLRLKKYIAKIEGKREDTPDGVDEEELDKIDANDLQLFEDSFHENEIVLKNHYERIEALNQEESYRASGSKEPPTAEAQQKAKIRAASFDTDNTNGDANAANSVYL
;
A
#
# COMPACT_ATOMS: atom_id res chain seq x y z
N MET A 1 -5.23 25.78 -11.38
CA MET A 1 -4.49 25.27 -10.23
C MET A 1 -4.48 23.76 -10.41
N SER A 2 -3.49 23.27 -11.14
CA SER A 2 -3.44 21.88 -11.62
C SER A 2 -2.39 21.17 -10.79
N ASP A 3 -2.76 20.71 -9.60
CA ASP A 3 -1.98 19.69 -8.93
C ASP A 3 -2.17 18.42 -9.76
N ALA A 4 -1.20 18.20 -10.65
CA ALA A 4 -1.07 16.94 -11.35
C ALA A 4 -1.18 15.85 -10.28
N THR A 5 -2.23 15.03 -10.39
CA THR A 5 -2.27 13.70 -9.82
C THR A 5 -0.98 13.03 -10.27
N SER A 6 0.05 13.12 -9.43
CA SER A 6 1.30 12.45 -9.65
C SER A 6 0.92 10.99 -9.49
N ILE A 7 0.57 10.34 -10.61
CA ILE A 7 0.27 8.92 -10.70
C ILE A 7 1.50 8.25 -10.12
N ARG A 8 1.42 7.90 -8.84
CA ARG A 8 2.53 7.36 -8.10
C ARG A 8 2.78 6.00 -8.69
N ARG A 9 3.85 5.91 -9.45
CA ARG A 9 4.26 4.65 -10.03
C ARG A 9 4.56 3.67 -8.89
N PRO A 10 4.16 2.40 -9.03
CA PRO A 10 4.63 1.34 -8.15
C PRO A 10 6.15 1.40 -8.01
N VAL A 11 6.65 1.13 -6.81
CA VAL A 11 8.10 1.20 -6.55
C VAL A 11 8.80 0.09 -7.31
N GLU A 12 9.83 0.43 -8.08
CA GLU A 12 10.65 -0.54 -8.78
C GLU A 12 11.40 -1.42 -7.78
N ILE A 13 11.10 -2.72 -7.77
CA ILE A 13 11.64 -3.67 -6.79
C ILE A 13 13.20 -3.73 -6.81
N PRO A 14 13.90 -3.68 -7.96
CA PRO A 14 15.36 -3.65 -7.97
C PRO A 14 15.94 -2.44 -7.22
N GLU A 15 15.38 -1.25 -7.45
CA GLU A 15 15.81 -0.03 -6.77
C GLU A 15 15.53 -0.11 -5.26
N PHE A 16 14.36 -0.66 -4.89
CA PHE A 16 14.02 -0.89 -3.50
C PHE A 16 15.03 -1.82 -2.81
N LYS A 17 15.43 -2.93 -3.46
CA LYS A 17 16.45 -3.86 -2.94
C LYS A 17 17.81 -3.19 -2.69
N GLU A 18 18.25 -2.33 -3.61
CA GLU A 18 19.48 -1.55 -3.45
C GLU A 18 19.38 -0.57 -2.26
N VAL A 19 18.22 0.06 -2.06
CA VAL A 19 18.07 1.02 -0.96
C VAL A 19 18.03 0.30 0.39
N ILE A 20 17.25 -0.78 0.53
CA ILE A 20 17.15 -1.50 1.81
C ILE A 20 18.45 -2.17 2.22
N SER A 21 19.36 -2.46 1.28
CA SER A 21 20.66 -3.03 1.61
C SER A 21 21.48 -2.09 2.49
N ASP A 22 21.30 -0.77 2.36
CA ASP A 22 22.13 0.23 3.02
C ASP A 22 21.46 0.83 4.26
N LEU A 23 20.23 0.41 4.59
CA LEU A 23 19.48 0.89 5.75
C LEU A 23 19.84 0.16 7.05
N SER A 24 19.62 0.81 8.19
CA SER A 24 19.74 0.15 9.50
C SER A 24 18.54 -0.76 9.80
N ASP A 25 18.70 -1.74 10.69
CA ASP A 25 17.61 -2.66 11.08
C ASP A 25 16.38 -1.93 11.63
N GLN A 26 16.59 -0.81 12.33
CA GLN A 26 15.51 0.04 12.82
C GLN A 26 14.71 0.65 11.67
N GLN A 27 15.37 1.08 10.60
CA GLN A 27 14.72 1.63 9.42
C GLN A 27 13.98 0.54 8.63
N LEU A 28 14.56 -0.66 8.52
CA LEU A 28 13.89 -1.80 7.90
C LEU A 28 12.60 -2.19 8.66
N THR A 29 12.68 -2.25 9.98
CA THR A 29 11.50 -2.52 10.84
C THR A 29 10.42 -1.46 10.64
N LYS A 30 10.81 -0.18 10.55
CA LYS A 30 9.87 0.92 10.32
C LYS A 30 9.16 0.76 8.96
N ILE A 31 9.91 0.55 7.88
CA ILE A 31 9.37 0.38 6.52
C ILE A 31 8.45 -0.85 6.46
N ARG A 32 8.82 -1.95 7.13
CA ARG A 32 7.97 -3.15 7.23
C ARG A 32 6.61 -2.82 7.86
N ALA A 33 6.61 -2.12 9.00
CA ALA A 33 5.38 -1.76 9.68
C ALA A 33 4.49 -0.85 8.83
N GLU A 34 5.07 0.09 8.10
CA GLU A 34 4.35 0.97 7.16
C GLU A 34 3.73 0.17 6.02
N LEU A 35 4.49 -0.74 5.39
CA LEU A 35 4.00 -1.62 4.33
C LEU A 35 2.86 -2.53 4.80
N GLU A 36 3.00 -3.16 5.96
CA GLU A 36 1.96 -4.02 6.54
C GLU A 36 0.69 -3.22 6.84
N ASN A 37 0.83 -1.97 7.29
CA ASN A 37 -0.32 -1.10 7.51
C ASN A 37 -1.03 -0.76 6.19
N SER A 38 -0.28 -0.35 5.17
CA SER A 38 -0.81 -0.07 3.83
C SER A 38 -1.53 -1.27 3.23
N VAL A 39 -0.97 -2.48 3.34
CA VAL A 39 -1.62 -3.73 2.92
C VAL A 39 -2.95 -3.92 3.64
N ARG A 40 -2.97 -3.81 4.99
CA ARG A 40 -4.23 -3.95 5.77
C ARG A 40 -5.27 -2.90 5.42
N HIS A 41 -4.86 -1.70 5.03
CA HIS A 41 -5.77 -0.64 4.59
C HIS A 41 -6.35 -0.95 3.21
N LEU A 42 -5.51 -1.34 2.24
CA LEU A 42 -5.93 -1.70 0.89
C LEU A 42 -6.81 -2.96 0.88
N ASP A 43 -6.48 -3.98 1.67
CA ASP A 43 -7.32 -5.19 1.81
C ASP A 43 -8.74 -4.85 2.32
N ARG A 44 -8.84 -3.94 3.30
CA ARG A 44 -10.14 -3.45 3.80
C ARG A 44 -10.89 -2.65 2.74
N SER A 45 -10.21 -1.81 1.99
CA SER A 45 -10.79 -1.05 0.87
C SER A 45 -11.32 -1.99 -0.21
N ASN A 46 -10.51 -2.96 -0.62
CA ASN A 46 -10.85 -3.97 -1.61
C ASN A 46 -12.01 -4.86 -1.17
N LEU A 47 -12.10 -5.20 0.12
CA LEU A 47 -13.27 -5.90 0.65
C LEU A 47 -14.55 -5.08 0.49
N ARG A 48 -14.50 -3.75 0.70
CA ARG A 48 -15.66 -2.87 0.48
C ARG A 48 -16.02 -2.77 -1.00
N LEU A 49 -15.04 -2.55 -1.87
CA LEU A 49 -15.25 -2.49 -3.32
C LEU A 49 -15.87 -3.78 -3.86
N LYS A 50 -15.39 -4.96 -3.44
CA LYS A 50 -16.00 -6.25 -3.80
C LYS A 50 -17.48 -6.33 -3.41
N LYS A 51 -17.85 -5.80 -2.24
CA LYS A 51 -19.24 -5.76 -1.77
C LYS A 51 -20.09 -4.81 -2.63
N TYR A 52 -19.56 -3.64 -3.01
CA TYR A 52 -20.24 -2.69 -3.90
C TYR A 52 -20.46 -3.28 -5.29
N ILE A 53 -19.44 -3.88 -5.89
CA ILE A 53 -19.52 -4.58 -7.18
C ILE A 53 -20.57 -5.69 -7.13
N ALA A 54 -20.50 -6.57 -6.12
CA ALA A 54 -21.45 -7.68 -5.97
C ALA A 54 -22.91 -7.20 -5.81
N LYS A 55 -23.12 -6.08 -5.11
CA LYS A 55 -24.45 -5.46 -4.98
C LYS A 55 -24.98 -4.98 -6.34
N ILE A 56 -24.17 -4.26 -7.11
CA ILE A 56 -24.58 -3.73 -8.43
C ILE A 56 -24.84 -4.88 -9.41
N GLU A 57 -24.01 -5.93 -9.39
CA GLU A 57 -24.17 -7.11 -10.24
C GLU A 57 -25.37 -8.00 -9.85
N GLY A 58 -26.08 -7.70 -8.76
CA GLY A 58 -27.21 -8.49 -8.27
C GLY A 58 -26.81 -9.86 -7.69
N LYS A 59 -25.52 -10.08 -7.46
CA LYS A 59 -24.95 -11.29 -6.85
C LYS A 59 -24.91 -11.14 -5.34
N ARG A 60 -26.08 -11.10 -4.69
CA ARG A 60 -26.16 -11.10 -3.22
C ARG A 60 -25.70 -12.45 -2.66
N GLU A 61 -24.42 -12.57 -2.33
CA GLU A 61 -24.00 -13.44 -1.23
C GLU A 61 -24.19 -12.66 0.06
N ASP A 62 -24.87 -13.26 1.04
CA ASP A 62 -25.18 -12.69 2.35
C ASP A 62 -24.04 -11.79 2.86
N THR A 63 -24.29 -10.48 2.89
CA THR A 63 -23.30 -9.47 3.23
C THR A 63 -22.76 -9.71 4.64
N PRO A 64 -21.47 -10.05 4.82
CA PRO A 64 -20.90 -10.20 6.15
C PRO A 64 -20.77 -8.81 6.82
N ASP A 65 -21.00 -8.82 8.12
CA ASP A 65 -21.06 -7.69 9.07
C ASP A 65 -20.06 -6.55 8.78
N GLY A 66 -20.53 -5.30 8.85
CA GLY A 66 -19.68 -4.10 8.81
C GLY A 66 -19.67 -3.24 7.55
N VAL A 67 -20.66 -3.36 6.66
CA VAL A 67 -20.93 -2.32 5.63
C VAL A 67 -22.30 -1.73 5.91
N ASP A 68 -22.36 -0.40 5.96
CA ASP A 68 -23.59 0.34 6.19
C ASP A 68 -24.53 0.15 4.98
N GLU A 69 -25.69 -0.47 5.22
CA GLU A 69 -26.72 -0.68 4.20
C GLU A 69 -27.21 0.66 3.62
N GLU A 70 -27.17 1.75 4.40
CA GLU A 70 -27.56 3.09 3.95
C GLU A 70 -26.53 3.72 3.00
N GLU A 71 -25.24 3.37 3.13
CA GLU A 71 -24.19 3.78 2.20
C GLU A 71 -24.29 2.98 0.91
N LEU A 72 -24.59 1.69 1.03
CA LEU A 72 -24.81 0.80 -0.10
C LEU A 72 -25.98 1.23 -0.98
N ASP A 73 -27.05 1.82 -0.43
CA ASP A 73 -28.25 2.25 -1.18
C ASP A 73 -28.07 3.54 -1.98
N LYS A 74 -26.99 4.28 -1.73
CA LYS A 74 -26.65 5.52 -2.45
C LYS A 74 -25.85 5.29 -3.72
N ILE A 75 -25.45 4.05 -3.99
CA ILE A 75 -24.57 3.68 -5.09
C ILE A 75 -25.37 3.58 -6.39
N ASP A 76 -24.96 4.34 -7.41
CA ASP A 76 -25.55 4.26 -8.75
C ASP A 76 -24.99 3.04 -9.49
N ALA A 77 -25.85 2.37 -10.27
CA ALA A 77 -25.43 1.28 -11.16
C ALA A 77 -24.41 1.74 -12.22
N ASN A 78 -24.36 3.05 -12.49
CA ASN A 78 -23.36 3.66 -13.37
C ASN A 78 -21.93 3.67 -12.80
N ASP A 79 -21.75 3.45 -11.50
CA ASP A 79 -20.44 3.48 -10.83
C ASP A 79 -19.71 2.12 -10.87
N LEU A 80 -20.30 1.07 -11.47
CA LEU A 80 -19.73 -0.27 -11.51
C LEU A 80 -18.30 -0.27 -12.08
N GLN A 81 -18.11 0.35 -13.23
CA GLN A 81 -16.81 0.40 -13.90
C GLN A 81 -15.78 1.14 -13.05
N LEU A 82 -16.19 2.21 -12.36
CA LEU A 82 -15.30 2.94 -11.47
C LEU A 82 -14.83 2.08 -10.30
N PHE A 83 -15.72 1.28 -9.70
CA PHE A 83 -15.33 0.37 -8.61
C PHE A 83 -14.46 -0.79 -9.08
N GLU A 84 -14.73 -1.34 -10.26
CA GLU A 84 -13.90 -2.38 -10.88
C GLU A 84 -12.49 -1.85 -11.18
N ASP A 85 -12.39 -0.67 -11.78
CA ASP A 85 -11.11 -0.01 -12.07
C ASP A 85 -10.35 0.30 -10.77
N SER A 86 -11.03 0.84 -9.76
CA SER A 86 -10.43 1.11 -8.44
C SER A 86 -9.95 -0.15 -7.75
N PHE A 87 -10.72 -1.24 -7.84
CA PHE A 87 -10.36 -2.53 -7.28
C PHE A 87 -9.10 -3.09 -7.96
N HIS A 88 -9.05 -3.03 -9.29
CA HIS A 88 -7.92 -3.51 -10.07
C HIS A 88 -6.64 -2.72 -9.78
N GLU A 89 -6.73 -1.39 -9.70
CA GLU A 89 -5.58 -0.54 -9.36
C GLU A 89 -5.03 -0.87 -7.96
N ASN A 90 -5.92 -1.07 -6.98
CA ASN A 90 -5.52 -1.48 -5.63
C ASN A 90 -4.81 -2.84 -5.63
N GLU A 91 -5.22 -3.80 -6.47
CA GLU A 91 -4.54 -5.10 -6.60
C GLU A 91 -3.11 -4.96 -7.15
N ILE A 92 -2.88 -4.03 -8.08
CA ILE A 92 -1.53 -3.72 -8.59
C ILE A 92 -0.64 -3.18 -7.47
N VAL A 93 -1.16 -2.25 -6.67
CA VAL A 93 -0.43 -1.67 -5.53
C VAL A 93 -0.17 -2.73 -4.44
N LEU A 94 -1.16 -3.56 -4.10
CA LEU A 94 -1.01 -4.66 -3.15
C LEU A 94 0.10 -5.63 -3.57
N LYS A 95 0.12 -6.02 -4.85
CA LYS A 95 1.18 -6.88 -5.39
C LYS A 95 2.56 -6.25 -5.19
N ASN A 96 2.70 -4.95 -5.46
CA ASN A 96 3.95 -4.23 -5.23
C ASN A 96 4.36 -4.21 -3.76
N HIS A 97 3.42 -4.00 -2.83
CA HIS A 97 3.72 -4.07 -1.40
C HIS A 97 4.16 -5.47 -0.95
N TYR A 98 3.52 -6.54 -1.44
CA TYR A 98 3.96 -7.90 -1.12
C TYR A 98 5.37 -8.19 -1.65
N GLU A 99 5.70 -7.76 -2.88
CA GLU A 99 7.05 -7.90 -3.43
C GLU A 99 8.10 -7.13 -2.60
N ARG A 100 7.75 -5.94 -2.08
CA ARG A 100 8.60 -5.16 -1.16
C ARG A 100 8.78 -5.87 0.19
N ILE A 101 7.73 -6.46 0.75
CA ILE A 101 7.81 -7.25 2.00
C ILE A 101 8.70 -8.49 1.78
N GLU A 102 8.58 -9.15 0.63
CA GLU A 102 9.45 -10.28 0.29
C GLU A 102 10.91 -9.86 0.18
N ALA A 103 11.20 -8.72 -0.45
CA ALA A 103 12.55 -8.16 -0.49
C ALA A 103 13.12 -7.88 0.90
N LEU A 104 12.30 -7.38 1.84
CA LEU A 104 12.71 -7.20 3.24
C LEU A 104 13.01 -8.54 3.93
N ASN A 105 12.20 -9.58 3.70
CA ASN A 105 12.46 -10.93 4.24
C ASN A 105 13.79 -11.49 3.73
N GLN A 106 14.07 -11.31 2.43
CA GLN A 106 15.34 -11.74 1.82
C GLN A 106 16.52 -11.01 2.46
N GLU A 107 16.42 -9.68 2.64
CA GLU A 107 17.45 -8.87 3.26
C GLU A 107 17.69 -9.24 4.74
N GLU A 108 16.65 -9.47 5.52
CA GLU A 108 16.78 -9.95 6.91
C GLU A 108 17.48 -11.31 6.98
N SER A 109 17.13 -12.24 6.08
CA SER A 109 17.78 -13.55 6.01
C SER A 109 19.27 -13.43 5.64
N TYR A 110 19.60 -12.49 4.75
CA TYR A 110 20.98 -12.20 4.35
C TYR A 110 21.79 -11.62 5.52
N ARG A 111 21.23 -10.68 6.29
CA ARG A 111 21.87 -10.14 7.50
C ARG A 111 22.08 -11.21 8.57
N ALA A 112 21.08 -12.06 8.79
CA ALA A 112 21.15 -13.14 9.77
C ALA A 112 22.26 -14.16 9.44
N SER A 113 22.64 -14.31 8.16
CA SER A 113 23.75 -15.18 7.75
C SER A 113 25.14 -14.67 8.18
N GLY A 114 25.26 -13.44 8.67
CA GLY A 114 26.53 -12.83 9.06
C GLY A 114 27.42 -12.41 7.88
N SER A 115 26.93 -12.54 6.64
CA SER A 115 27.69 -12.24 5.42
C SER A 115 27.80 -10.75 5.10
N LYS A 116 27.12 -9.89 5.86
CA LYS A 116 26.97 -8.47 5.54
C LYS A 116 27.83 -7.59 6.44
N GLU A 117 28.71 -6.81 5.81
CA GLU A 117 29.39 -5.71 6.49
C GLU A 117 28.41 -4.57 6.78
N PRO A 118 28.53 -3.89 7.94
CA PRO A 118 27.66 -2.77 8.26
C PRO A 118 27.84 -1.64 7.23
N PRO A 119 26.75 -1.07 6.70
CA PRO A 119 26.84 0.01 5.71
C PRO A 119 27.49 1.25 6.32
N THR A 120 28.24 2.00 5.51
CA THR A 120 28.88 3.25 5.94
C THR A 120 27.84 4.31 6.28
N ALA A 121 28.20 5.27 7.15
CA ALA A 121 27.30 6.36 7.54
C ALA A 121 26.81 7.17 6.32
N GLU A 122 27.67 7.36 5.31
CA GLU A 122 27.30 8.04 4.06
C GLU A 122 26.29 7.25 3.23
N ALA A 123 26.45 5.92 3.15
CA ALA A 123 25.51 5.04 2.45
C ALA A 123 24.14 5.04 3.15
N GLN A 124 24.13 4.92 4.49
CA GLN A 124 22.91 4.99 5.30
C GLN A 124 22.16 6.32 5.11
N GLN A 125 22.87 7.45 5.05
CA GLN A 125 22.24 8.76 4.85
C GLN A 125 21.60 8.89 3.46
N LYS A 126 22.30 8.44 2.40
CA LYS A 126 21.76 8.44 1.04
C LYS A 126 20.55 7.50 0.91
N ALA A 127 20.66 6.31 1.47
CA ALA A 127 19.57 5.33 1.50
C ALA A 127 18.36 5.85 2.25
N LYS A 128 18.54 6.55 3.38
CA LYS A 128 17.44 7.19 4.12
C LYS A 128 16.69 8.23 3.28
N ILE A 129 17.42 9.05 2.51
CA ILE A 129 16.80 10.06 1.63
C ILE A 129 16.00 9.40 0.52
N ARG A 130 16.54 8.35 -0.12
CA ARG A 130 15.82 7.58 -1.15
C ARG A 130 14.63 6.78 -0.58
N ALA A 131 14.78 6.23 0.61
CA ALA A 131 13.69 5.52 1.28
C ALA A 131 12.49 6.44 1.53
N ALA A 132 12.73 7.72 1.86
CA ALA A 132 11.67 8.70 2.04
C ALA A 132 10.86 8.97 0.75
N SER A 133 11.43 8.77 -0.45
CA SER A 133 10.64 8.83 -1.69
C SER A 133 9.69 7.65 -1.88
N PHE A 134 9.96 6.51 -1.22
CA PHE A 134 9.08 5.33 -1.23
C PHE A 134 8.02 5.35 -0.11
N ASP A 135 8.22 6.17 0.92
CA ASP A 135 7.35 6.35 2.11
C ASP A 135 6.32 7.46 1.90
N THR A 136 6.10 7.91 0.66
CA THR A 136 5.12 8.97 0.42
C THR A 136 3.69 8.45 0.50
N ASP A 137 3.46 7.12 0.50
CA ASP A 137 2.14 6.49 0.67
C ASP A 137 1.38 7.18 1.79
N ASN A 138 0.13 7.53 1.51
CA ASN A 138 -0.68 8.49 2.26
C ASN A 138 -1.13 7.97 3.65
N THR A 139 -0.22 7.34 4.41
CA THR A 139 -0.43 6.80 5.76
C THR A 139 -0.47 7.88 6.84
N ASN A 140 -0.05 9.11 6.51
CA ASN A 140 -0.25 10.30 7.36
C ASN A 140 -1.60 11.00 7.09
N GLY A 141 -2.48 10.42 6.28
CA GLY A 141 -3.88 10.80 6.25
C GLY A 141 -4.50 10.51 7.61
N ASP A 142 -4.73 11.58 8.38
CA ASP A 142 -5.44 11.59 9.66
C ASP A 142 -6.60 10.57 9.64
N ALA A 143 -6.43 9.46 10.35
CA ALA A 143 -7.42 8.39 10.44
C ALA A 143 -8.75 8.85 11.08
N ASN A 144 -8.82 10.11 11.52
CA ASN A 144 -9.99 10.80 12.05
C ASN A 144 -10.51 11.93 11.17
N ALA A 145 -9.87 12.26 10.04
CA ALA A 145 -10.41 13.23 9.12
C ALA A 145 -11.58 12.60 8.36
N ALA A 146 -12.78 13.14 8.58
CA ALA A 146 -14.02 12.78 7.88
C ALA A 146 -13.92 12.86 6.34
N ASN A 147 -12.86 13.48 5.82
CA ASN A 147 -12.59 13.68 4.39
C ASN A 147 -11.18 13.18 3.99
N SER A 148 -10.72 12.03 4.52
CA SER A 148 -9.59 11.33 3.91
C SER A 148 -10.04 10.72 2.58
N VAL A 149 -10.00 11.58 1.57
CA VAL A 149 -10.24 11.43 0.13
C VAL A 149 -10.49 9.98 -0.34
N TYR A 150 -11.78 9.68 -0.57
CA TYR A 150 -12.20 8.83 -1.68
C TYR A 150 -11.97 9.62 -2.96
N LEU A 151 -10.92 9.27 -3.71
CA LEU A 151 -10.70 9.47 -5.15
C LEU A 151 -9.39 8.78 -5.54
#